data_AF-A0A822LCQ2-F1
#
_entry.id   AF-A0A822LCQ2-F1
#
_cell.length_a   1.000
_cell.length_b   1.000
_cell.length_c   1.000
_cell.angle_alpha   90.00
_cell.angle_beta   90.00
_cell.angle_gamma   90.00
#
_symmetry.space_group_name_H-M   'P 1'
#
loop_
_entity.id
_entity.type
_entity.pdbx_description
1 polymer ?
#
loop_
_entity_poly.entity_id
_entity_poly.type
_entity_poly.pdbx_seq_one_letter_code
_entity_poly.pdbx_strand_id
1 'polypeptide(L)'
;MLKQFLAIAIAFMIGLTGELVLSLPATRLSDQEISQQLQTIPGWQLRDQRIEKTFKFNNFIEAIAFVNRLVTPAESLGHHPDITINYNRVTLSLTTHDVGGLSNLDFDLAQQIDRLIP
;
A
#
# COMPACT_ATOMS: atom_id res chain seq x y z
N MET A 1 -12.67 -10.57 -33.99
CA MET A 1 -11.31 -10.32 -33.45
C MET A 1 -10.98 -8.85 -33.66
N LEU A 2 -11.43 -7.98 -32.76
CA LEU A 2 -11.06 -6.56 -32.75
C LEU A 2 -10.80 -6.23 -31.27
N LYS A 3 -9.55 -5.86 -30.99
CA LYS A 3 -9.02 -5.67 -29.64
C LYS A 3 -9.73 -4.48 -28.98
N GLN A 4 -10.22 -4.69 -27.76
CA GLN A 4 -10.66 -3.63 -26.85
C GLN A 4 -9.48 -2.68 -26.60
N PHE A 5 -9.65 -1.42 -26.93
CA PHE A 5 -8.77 -0.35 -26.47
C PHE A 5 -9.17 -0.01 -25.04
N LEU A 6 -8.38 -0.47 -24.06
CA LEU A 6 -8.47 -0.02 -22.69
C LEU A 6 -7.87 1.40 -22.63
N ALA A 7 -8.70 2.40 -22.37
CA ALA A 7 -8.24 3.74 -22.09
C ALA A 7 -7.60 3.75 -20.70
N ILE A 8 -6.27 3.67 -20.62
CA ILE A 8 -5.53 3.88 -19.38
C ILE A 8 -5.49 5.39 -19.15
N ALA A 9 -6.28 5.87 -18.18
CA ALA A 9 -6.15 7.23 -17.68
C ALA A 9 -4.84 7.34 -16.90
N ILE A 10 -3.80 7.87 -17.54
CA ILE A 10 -2.52 8.19 -16.89
C ILE A 10 -2.73 9.49 -16.12
N ALA A 11 -2.71 9.44 -14.79
CA ALA A 11 -2.60 10.64 -13.97
C ALA A 11 -1.13 11.09 -13.96
N PHE A 12 -0.86 12.35 -14.32
CA PHE A 12 0.47 12.93 -14.29
C PHE A 12 0.62 13.78 -13.02
N MET A 13 1.38 13.29 -12.05
CA MET A 13 1.81 14.10 -10.90
C MET A 13 3.23 14.62 -11.17
N ILE A 14 3.40 15.94 -11.23
CA ILE A 14 4.71 16.56 -11.41
C ILE A 14 5.47 16.45 -10.09
N GLY A 15 6.50 15.60 -10.04
CA GLY A 15 7.43 15.55 -8.91
C GLY A 15 8.24 16.85 -8.81
N LEU A 16 8.64 17.23 -7.59
CA LEU A 16 9.48 18.41 -7.30
C LEU A 16 10.83 18.42 -8.06
N THR A 17 11.22 17.29 -8.67
CA THR A 17 12.46 17.12 -9.45
C THR A 17 12.24 17.22 -10.97
N GLY A 18 11.00 17.41 -11.46
CA GLY A 18 10.71 17.51 -12.89
C GLY A 18 10.77 16.17 -13.65
N GLU A 19 10.85 15.04 -12.94
CA GLU A 19 10.73 13.72 -13.56
C GLU A 19 9.26 13.33 -13.75
N LEU A 20 8.94 12.85 -14.94
CA LEU A 20 7.63 12.35 -15.31
C LEU A 20 7.41 10.99 -14.62
N VAL A 21 6.76 10.99 -13.45
CA VAL A 21 6.38 9.74 -12.79
C VAL A 21 5.05 9.28 -13.40
N LEU A 22 5.10 8.21 -14.20
CA LEU A 22 3.90 7.50 -14.64
C LEU A 22 3.28 6.80 -13.43
N SER A 23 2.33 7.44 -12.75
CA SER A 23 1.47 6.74 -11.80
C SER A 23 0.36 6.03 -12.56
N LEU A 24 0.44 4.71 -12.65
CA LEU A 24 -0.66 3.90 -13.17
C LEU A 24 -1.84 3.97 -12.19
N PRO A 25 -3.08 4.09 -12.70
CA PRO A 25 -4.25 4.04 -11.84
C PRO A 25 -4.32 2.69 -11.13
N ALA A 26 -4.95 2.66 -9.95
CA ALA A 26 -5.14 1.44 -9.19
C ALA A 26 -5.81 0.36 -10.05
N THR A 27 -5.15 -0.80 -10.17
CA THR A 27 -5.66 -1.92 -10.94
C THR A 27 -5.95 -3.10 -10.02
N ARG A 28 -7.21 -3.56 -10.01
CA ARG A 28 -7.61 -4.73 -9.21
C ARG A 28 -6.81 -5.96 -9.64
N LEU A 29 -6.23 -6.65 -8.68
CA LEU A 29 -5.42 -7.83 -8.91
C LEU A 29 -6.27 -9.11 -8.85
N SER A 30 -5.86 -10.11 -9.63
CA SER A 30 -6.33 -11.48 -9.55
C SER A 30 -5.70 -12.22 -8.36
N ASP A 31 -6.31 -13.34 -7.94
CA ASP A 31 -5.78 -14.18 -6.86
C ASP A 31 -4.36 -14.68 -7.13
N GLN A 32 -4.03 -14.94 -8.39
CA GLN A 32 -2.69 -15.35 -8.80
C GLN A 32 -1.68 -14.21 -8.62
N GLU A 33 -2.00 -12.99 -9.04
CA GLU A 33 -1.15 -11.80 -8.87
C GLU A 33 -0.98 -11.46 -7.39
N ILE A 34 -2.06 -11.53 -6.60
CA ILE A 34 -2.02 -11.36 -5.14
C ILE A 34 -1.05 -12.37 -4.52
N SER A 35 -1.17 -13.65 -4.90
CA SER A 35 -0.30 -14.71 -4.38
C SER A 35 1.17 -14.49 -4.71
N GLN A 36 1.48 -13.95 -5.89
CA GLN A 36 2.83 -13.60 -6.30
C GLN A 36 3.35 -12.38 -5.54
N GLN A 37 2.56 -11.32 -5.45
CA GLN A 37 2.93 -10.07 -4.78
C GLN A 37 3.15 -10.27 -3.28
N LEU A 38 2.37 -11.12 -2.61
CA LEU A 38 2.56 -11.47 -1.19
C LEU A 38 3.96 -12.02 -0.87
N GLN A 39 4.63 -12.65 -1.84
CA GLN A 39 5.99 -13.15 -1.65
C GLN A 39 7.02 -12.01 -1.51
N THR A 40 6.68 -10.81 -1.98
CA THR A 40 7.56 -9.62 -1.94
C THR A 40 7.46 -8.82 -0.64
N ILE A 41 6.46 -9.11 0.19
CA ILE A 41 6.17 -8.37 1.43
C ILE A 41 6.07 -9.32 2.65
N PRO A 42 7.20 -9.89 3.12
CA PRO A 42 7.19 -10.85 4.21
C PRO A 42 6.52 -10.34 5.48
N GLY A 43 5.69 -11.19 6.08
CA GLY A 43 4.94 -10.89 7.31
C GLY A 43 3.60 -10.20 7.11
N TRP A 44 3.31 -9.72 5.89
CA TRP A 44 1.94 -9.34 5.51
C TRP A 44 1.12 -10.60 5.21
N GLN A 45 -0.16 -10.57 5.59
CA GLN A 45 -1.07 -11.71 5.45
C GLN A 45 -2.34 -11.27 4.72
N LEU A 46 -2.78 -12.07 3.75
CA LEU A 46 -4.09 -11.91 3.14
C LEU A 46 -5.18 -12.27 4.15
N ARG A 47 -6.15 -11.36 4.33
CA ARG A 47 -7.38 -11.59 5.09
C ARG A 47 -8.54 -11.05 4.27
N ASP A 48 -9.40 -11.92 3.77
CA ASP A 48 -10.47 -11.55 2.84
C ASP A 48 -9.93 -10.76 1.63
N GLN A 49 -10.34 -9.50 1.47
CA GLN A 49 -9.97 -8.60 0.37
C GLN A 49 -8.97 -7.51 0.82
N ARG A 50 -8.18 -7.77 1.86
CA ARG A 50 -7.17 -6.86 2.39
C ARG A 50 -5.91 -7.60 2.80
N ILE A 51 -4.79 -6.89 2.87
CA ILE A 51 -3.55 -7.40 3.45
C ILE A 51 -3.28 -6.71 4.79
N GLU A 52 -2.81 -7.48 5.76
CA GLU A 52 -2.58 -7.00 7.13
C GLU A 52 -1.20 -7.37 7.66
N LYS A 53 -0.60 -6.45 8.41
CA LYS A 53 0.62 -6.70 9.20
C LYS A 53 0.55 -5.98 10.52
N THR A 54 1.00 -6.65 11.58
CA THR A 54 1.12 -6.05 12.92
C THR A 54 2.58 -5.82 13.26
N PHE A 55 2.93 -4.56 13.49
CA PHE A 55 4.24 -4.11 13.94
C PHE A 55 4.22 -3.99 15.47
N LYS A 56 5.30 -4.45 16.13
CA LYS A 56 5.44 -4.39 17.59
C LYS A 56 6.68 -3.58 17.94
N PHE A 57 6.53 -2.64 18.87
CA PHE A 57 7.54 -1.71 19.34
C PHE A 57 7.82 -1.91 20.84
N ASN A 58 8.80 -1.21 21.41
CA ASN A 58 9.10 -1.34 22.84
C ASN A 58 8.06 -0.62 23.70
N ASN A 59 7.50 0.48 23.21
CA ASN A 59 6.61 1.36 23.96
C ASN A 59 5.67 2.14 23.03
N PHE A 60 4.75 2.91 23.62
CA PHE A 60 3.79 3.73 22.89
C PHE A 60 4.42 4.86 22.07
N ILE A 61 5.51 5.47 22.57
CA ILE A 61 6.20 6.58 21.89
C ILE A 61 6.76 6.11 20.54
N GLU A 62 7.41 4.94 20.53
CA GLU A 62 7.92 4.34 19.28
C GLU A 62 6.80 3.96 18.30
N ALA A 63 5.67 3.44 18.81
CA ALA A 63 4.52 3.11 17.98
C ALA A 63 3.96 4.36 17.27
N ILE A 64 3.80 5.47 18.00
CA ILE A 64 3.35 6.75 17.41
C ILE A 64 4.40 7.31 16.45
N ALA A 65 5.69 7.20 16.76
CA ALA A 65 6.75 7.61 15.84
C ALA A 65 6.74 6.81 14.52
N PHE A 66 6.40 5.52 14.57
CA PHE A 66 6.17 4.74 13.35
C PHE A 66 4.94 5.23 12.58
N VAL A 67 3.81 5.46 13.25
CA VAL A 67 2.58 5.95 12.60
C VAL A 67 2.83 7.29 11.89
N ASN A 68 3.56 8.22 12.50
CA ASN A 68 3.92 9.49 11.86
C ASN A 68 4.74 9.30 10.58
N ARG A 69 5.57 8.26 10.49
CA ARG A 69 6.37 7.96 9.29
C ARG A 69 5.53 7.38 8.15
N LEU A 70 4.30 6.94 8.40
CA LEU A 70 3.37 6.46 7.37
C LEU A 70 2.81 7.60 6.51
N VAL A 71 2.82 8.84 7.01
CA VAL A 71 2.22 9.99 6.32
C VAL A 71 2.84 10.20 4.94
N THR A 72 4.16 10.30 4.85
CA THR A 72 4.85 10.57 3.58
C THR A 72 4.57 9.53 2.49
N PRO A 73 4.76 8.21 2.72
CA PRO A 73 4.48 7.22 1.68
C PRO A 73 3.00 7.11 1.32
N ALA A 74 2.08 7.26 2.30
CA ALA A 74 0.65 7.23 2.03
C ALA A 74 0.21 8.41 1.15
N GLU A 75 0.61 9.64 1.52
CA GLU A 75 0.30 10.84 0.74
C GLU A 75 0.98 10.83 -0.63
N SER A 76 2.23 10.35 -0.73
CA SER A 76 2.94 10.27 -2.00
C SER A 76 2.27 9.31 -3.00
N LEU A 77 1.63 8.24 -2.51
CA LEU A 77 0.88 7.30 -3.35
C LEU A 77 -0.59 7.71 -3.54
N GLY A 78 -1.09 8.65 -2.74
CA GLY A 78 -2.52 8.93 -2.65
C GLY A 78 -3.32 7.70 -2.21
N HIS A 79 -2.73 6.85 -1.36
CA HIS A 79 -3.31 5.60 -0.89
C HIS A 79 -3.07 5.46 0.61
N HIS A 80 -4.13 5.21 1.38
CA HIS A 80 -4.08 5.34 2.84
C HIS A 80 -4.36 4.01 3.54
N PRO A 81 -3.61 3.66 4.59
CA PRO A 81 -3.89 2.48 5.39
C PRO A 81 -5.03 2.72 6.39
N ASP A 82 -5.76 1.66 6.72
CA ASP A 82 -6.48 1.58 7.99
C ASP A 82 -5.47 1.27 9.11
N ILE A 83 -5.52 2.05 10.19
CA ILE A 83 -4.54 1.96 11.29
C ILE A 83 -5.25 1.64 12.60
N THR A 84 -4.87 0.53 13.23
CA THR A 84 -5.25 0.22 14.63
C THR A 84 -4.03 0.29 15.54
N ILE A 85 -4.12 1.05 16.63
CA ILE A 85 -3.03 1.22 17.60
C ILE A 85 -3.45 0.63 18.94
N ASN A 86 -2.71 -0.37 19.42
CA ASN A 86 -2.90 -1.02 20.71
C ASN A 86 -1.61 -0.93 21.53
N TYR A 87 -1.45 0.15 22.29
CA TYR A 87 -0.21 0.48 23.01
C TYR A 87 1.02 0.39 22.09
N ASN A 88 1.88 -0.61 22.25
CA ASN A 88 3.09 -0.78 21.46
C ASN A 88 2.89 -1.62 20.19
N ARG A 89 1.65 -1.86 19.76
CA ARG A 89 1.33 -2.62 18.56
C ARG A 89 0.56 -1.75 17.58
N VAL A 90 1.01 -1.74 16.33
CA VAL A 90 0.33 -1.04 15.23
C VAL A 90 -0.04 -2.08 14.19
N THR A 91 -1.33 -2.28 13.96
CA THR A 91 -1.83 -3.14 12.89
C THR A 91 -2.26 -2.26 11.73
N LEU A 92 -1.69 -2.52 10.56
CA LEU A 92 -2.04 -1.86 9.31
C LEU A 92 -2.84 -2.82 8.45
N SER A 93 -3.91 -2.30 7.85
CA SER A 93 -4.73 -3.01 6.88
C SER A 93 -4.79 -2.20 5.59
N LEU A 94 -4.55 -2.85 4.45
CA LEU A 94 -4.51 -2.21 3.14
C LEU A 94 -5.50 -2.89 2.20
N THR A 95 -6.33 -2.08 1.56
CA THR A 95 -7.20 -2.46 0.45
C THR A 95 -7.50 -1.23 -0.40
N THR A 96 -7.79 -1.44 -1.67
CA THR A 96 -8.21 -0.36 -2.56
C THR A 96 -9.72 -0.40 -2.75
N HIS A 97 -10.43 0.44 -1.99
CA HIS A 97 -11.90 0.47 -1.98
C HIS A 97 -12.51 0.77 -3.35
N ASP A 98 -11.90 1.67 -4.12
CA ASP A 98 -12.41 2.12 -5.42
C ASP A 98 -12.50 1.00 -6.45
N VAL A 99 -11.65 -0.03 -6.32
CA VAL A 99 -11.63 -1.19 -7.22
C VAL A 99 -12.22 -2.44 -6.55
N GLY A 100 -12.79 -2.30 -5.34
CA GLY A 100 -13.44 -3.40 -4.62
C GLY A 100 -12.50 -4.56 -4.31
N GLY A 101 -11.27 -4.28 -3.87
CA GLY A 101 -10.32 -5.29 -3.44
C GLY A 101 -8.87 -4.83 -3.50
N LEU A 102 -7.94 -5.78 -3.55
CA LEU A 102 -6.51 -5.48 -3.62
C LEU A 102 -6.11 -4.97 -5.00
N SER A 103 -5.27 -3.94 -5.02
CA SER A 103 -4.64 -3.38 -6.21
C SER A 103 -3.12 -3.33 -6.08
N ASN A 104 -2.43 -2.89 -7.13
CA ASN A 104 -0.99 -2.62 -7.06
C ASN A 104 -0.60 -1.64 -5.95
N LEU A 105 -1.45 -0.63 -5.66
CA LEU A 105 -1.15 0.40 -4.66
C LEU A 105 -1.05 -0.17 -3.24
N ASP A 106 -1.81 -1.23 -2.93
CA ASP A 106 -1.74 -1.90 -1.63
C ASP A 106 -0.37 -2.53 -1.40
N PHE A 107 0.19 -3.17 -2.43
CA PHE A 107 1.50 -3.80 -2.37
C PHE A 107 2.64 -2.78 -2.44
N ASP A 108 2.51 -1.74 -3.26
CA ASP A 108 3.47 -0.64 -3.34
C ASP A 108 3.60 0.08 -1.98
N LEU A 109 2.47 0.36 -1.33
CA LEU A 109 2.46 0.96 0.00
C LEU A 109 3.02 0.01 1.05
N ALA A 110 2.64 -1.28 1.04
CA ALA A 110 3.20 -2.29 1.96
C ALA A 110 4.73 -2.36 1.88
N GLN A 111 5.30 -2.35 0.67
CA GLN A 111 6.74 -2.36 0.46
C GLN A 111 7.41 -1.07 0.97
N GLN A 112 6.79 0.10 0.77
CA GLN A 112 7.32 1.36 1.31
C GLN A 112 7.28 1.37 2.85
N ILE A 113 6.21 0.86 3.45
CA ILE A 113 6.05 0.76 4.91
C ILE A 113 7.11 -0.16 5.51
N ASP A 114 7.38 -1.31 4.88
CA ASP A 114 8.39 -2.25 5.39
C ASP A 114 9.79 -1.64 5.44
N ARG A 115 10.10 -0.64 4.59
CA ARG A 115 11.37 0.10 4.61
C ARG A 115 11.46 1.13 5.75
N LEU A 116 10.37 1.39 6.47
CA LEU A 116 10.36 2.33 7.62
C LEU A 116 10.79 1.65 8.93
N ILE A 117 10.86 0.33 8.97
CA ILE A 117 11.29 -0.44 10.13
C ILE A 117 12.75 -0.90 9.92
N PRO A 118 13.63 -0.81 10.94
CA PRO A 118 14.98 -1.37 10.86
C PRO A 118 15.01 -2.89 10.72
#